data_AF-A0A143Y0J4-F1
#
_entry.id   AF-A0A143Y0J4-F1
#
_cell.length_a   1.000
_cell.length_b   1.000
_cell.length_c   1.000
_cell.angle_alpha   90.00
_cell.angle_beta   90.00
_cell.angle_gamma   90.00
#
_symmetry.space_group_name_H-M   'P 1'
#
loop_
_entity.id
_entity.type
_entity.pdbx_description
1 polymer ?
#
loop_
_entity_poly.entity_id
_entity_poly.type
_entity_poly.pdbx_seq_one_letter_code
_entity_poly.pdbx_strand_id
1 'polypeptide(L)'
;MKKSLFVAMILGTIGGILFALGMCMALIPEWNAFRPGVVIGAIGVVVLLIMVLVWRKMENKAPIKLSGKTIGAILIGIMGALLLGVGMCLTMVWSHMIIGIVIGIVGIVVLLCLIPFVKGLQ
;
A
#
# COMPACT_ATOMS: atom_id res chain seq x y z
N MET A 1 23.75 1.75 -9.86
CA MET A 1 22.41 2.23 -9.44
C MET A 1 22.47 3.73 -9.16
N LYS A 2 21.42 4.51 -9.49
CA LYS A 2 21.37 5.92 -9.09
C LYS A 2 21.30 6.01 -7.56
N LYS A 3 22.06 6.94 -6.96
CA LYS A 3 22.05 7.16 -5.50
C LYS A 3 20.63 7.43 -4.97
N SER A 4 19.78 8.08 -5.78
CA SER A 4 18.37 8.30 -5.46
C SER A 4 17.58 7.02 -5.23
N LEU A 5 17.78 6.02 -6.09
CA LEU A 5 17.04 4.75 -6.05
C LEU A 5 17.48 3.87 -4.87
N PHE A 6 18.77 3.90 -4.53
CA PHE A 6 19.30 3.14 -3.39
C PHE A 6 18.76 3.68 -2.06
N VAL A 7 18.78 5.00 -1.87
CA VAL A 7 18.21 5.67 -0.68
C VAL A 7 16.70 5.42 -0.60
N ALA A 8 15.99 5.51 -1.73
CA ALA A 8 14.57 5.21 -1.82
C ALA A 8 14.24 3.77 -1.39
N MET A 9 15.00 2.77 -1.87
CA MET A 9 14.78 1.38 -1.48
C MET A 9 15.00 1.16 0.01
N ILE A 10 16.08 1.70 0.60
CA ILE A 10 16.39 1.51 2.02
C ILE A 10 15.31 2.16 2.89
N LEU A 11 15.04 3.46 2.71
CA LEU A 11 14.03 4.15 3.52
C LEU A 11 12.62 3.58 3.28
N GLY A 12 12.33 3.16 2.04
CA GLY A 12 11.06 2.53 1.68
C GLY A 12 10.87 1.18 2.38
N THR A 13 11.91 0.35 2.44
CA THR A 13 11.86 -0.96 3.09
C THR A 13 11.72 -0.80 4.61
N ILE A 14 12.52 0.08 5.22
CA ILE A 14 12.44 0.36 6.65
C ILE A 14 11.08 0.94 7.02
N GLY A 15 10.60 1.96 6.29
CA GLY A 15 9.30 2.57 6.53
C GLY A 15 8.14 1.60 6.31
N GLY A 16 8.22 0.75 5.28
CA GLY A 16 7.22 -0.27 4.98
C GLY A 16 7.12 -1.34 6.07
N ILE A 17 8.26 -1.84 6.56
CA ILE A 17 8.29 -2.82 7.67
C ILE A 17 7.74 -2.20 8.95
N LEU A 18 8.17 -0.98 9.31
CA LEU A 18 7.66 -0.28 10.50
C LEU A 18 6.16 -0.07 10.43
N PHE A 19 5.65 0.36 9.28
CA PHE A 19 4.22 0.56 9.08
C PHE A 19 3.43 -0.74 9.18
N ALA A 20 3.90 -1.80 8.51
CA ALA A 20 3.26 -3.12 8.55
C ALA A 20 3.22 -3.70 9.97
N LEU A 21 4.32 -3.64 10.70
CA LEU A 21 4.38 -4.08 12.10
C LEU A 21 3.46 -3.26 12.99
N GLY A 22 3.43 -1.93 12.82
CA GLY A 22 2.52 -1.06 13.58
C GLY A 22 1.05 -1.40 13.36
N MET A 23 0.66 -1.69 12.11
CA MET A 23 -0.70 -2.14 11.78
C MET A 23 -1.02 -3.48 12.45
N CYS A 24 -0.12 -4.48 12.37
CA CYS A 24 -0.33 -5.77 13.03
C CYS A 24 -0.49 -5.63 14.55
N MET A 25 0.37 -4.84 15.20
CA MET A 25 0.29 -4.61 16.66
C MET A 25 -0.98 -3.86 17.09
N ALA A 26 -1.56 -3.03 16.21
CA ALA A 26 -2.80 -2.32 16.49
C ALA A 26 -4.05 -3.19 16.26
N LEU A 27 -4.02 -4.14 15.32
CA LEU A 27 -5.18 -4.97 15.00
C LEU A 27 -5.31 -6.22 15.87
N ILE A 28 -4.24 -6.70 16.51
CA ILE A 28 -4.21 -7.92 17.33
C ILE A 28 -4.55 -7.55 18.79
N PRO A 29 -5.79 -7.80 19.27
CA PRO A 29 -6.21 -7.41 20.61
C PRO A 29 -5.52 -8.23 21.71
N GLU A 30 -5.00 -9.43 21.40
CA GLU A 30 -4.37 -10.31 22.39
C GLU A 30 -3.08 -9.72 22.99
N TRP A 31 -2.45 -8.75 22.33
CA TRP A 31 -1.19 -8.16 22.78
C TRP A 31 -1.38 -6.93 23.68
N ASN A 32 -2.62 -6.40 23.80
CA ASN A 32 -2.94 -5.14 24.47
C ASN A 32 -2.00 -3.96 24.06
N ALA A 33 -1.39 -4.09 22.88
CA ALA A 33 -0.31 -3.25 22.37
C ALA A 33 -0.85 -2.20 21.39
N PHE A 34 -2.13 -1.86 21.50
CA PHE A 34 -2.80 -0.91 20.61
C PHE A 34 -2.10 0.46 20.60
N ARG A 35 -1.82 1.02 21.79
CA ARG A 35 -1.11 2.30 21.92
C ARG A 35 0.28 2.28 21.27
N PRO A 36 1.18 1.33 21.59
CA PRO A 36 2.49 1.26 20.93
C PRO A 36 2.39 0.92 19.43
N GLY A 37 1.41 0.11 19.00
CA GLY A 37 1.18 -0.21 17.59
C GLY A 37 0.84 1.02 16.75
N VAL A 38 -0.05 1.89 17.25
CA VAL A 38 -0.38 3.17 16.61
C VAL A 38 0.83 4.09 16.52
N VAL A 39 1.66 4.16 17.58
CA VAL A 39 2.88 4.98 17.58
C VAL A 39 3.89 4.49 16.54
N ILE A 40 4.16 3.18 16.51
CA ILE A 40 5.09 2.57 15.53
C ILE A 40 4.56 2.74 14.11
N GLY A 41 3.25 2.52 13.90
CA GLY A 41 2.60 2.75 12.61
C GLY A 41 2.74 4.20 12.14
N ALA A 42 2.49 5.17 13.03
CA ALA A 42 2.66 6.59 12.73
C ALA A 42 4.11 6.93 12.36
N ILE A 43 5.10 6.38 13.09
CA ILE A 43 6.52 6.52 12.74
C ILE A 43 6.79 5.95 11.35
N GLY A 44 6.25 4.77 11.03
CA GLY A 44 6.36 4.16 9.70
C GLY A 44 5.81 5.06 8.58
N VAL A 45 4.63 5.66 8.78
CA VAL A 45 4.07 6.65 7.83
C VAL A 45 4.98 7.86 7.68
N VAL A 46 5.49 8.41 8.78
CA VAL A 46 6.40 9.56 8.75
C VAL A 46 7.68 9.24 7.97
N VAL A 47 8.27 8.06 8.19
CA VAL A 47 9.46 7.60 7.44
C VAL A 47 9.15 7.46 5.95
N LEU A 48 7.99 6.91 5.58
CA LEU A 48 7.56 6.80 4.18
C LEU A 48 7.33 8.18 3.54
N LEU A 49 6.78 9.15 4.28
CA LEU A 49 6.63 10.53 3.80
C LEU A 49 8.00 11.20 3.58
N ILE A 50 8.92 11.05 4.53
CA ILE A 50 10.30 11.56 4.40
C ILE A 50 10.98 10.94 3.18
N MET A 51 10.81 9.62 2.98
CA MET A 51 11.34 8.91 1.81
C MET A 51 10.86 9.55 0.49
N VAL A 52 9.56 9.82 0.35
CA VAL A 52 9.00 10.44 -0.85
C VAL A 52 9.58 11.84 -1.07
N LEU A 53 9.73 12.64 -0.01
CA LEU A 53 10.30 13.98 -0.08
C LEU A 53 11.78 13.96 -0.48
N VAL A 54 12.59 13.12 0.16
CA VAL A 54 14.03 12.98 -0.12
C VAL A 54 14.26 12.48 -1.54
N TRP A 55 13.54 11.44 -1.95
CA TRP A 55 13.63 10.89 -3.31
C TRP A 55 13.28 11.94 -4.36
N ARG A 56 12.20 12.70 -4.16
CA ARG A 56 11.82 13.80 -5.06
C ARG A 56 12.85 14.91 -5.16
N LYS A 57 13.39 15.33 -4.01
CA LYS A 57 14.41 16.38 -3.95
C LYS A 57 15.67 15.94 -4.69
N MET A 58 16.07 14.67 -4.55
CA MET A 58 17.25 14.13 -5.24
C MET A 58 17.06 13.94 -6.75
N GLU A 59 15.83 13.69 -7.22
CA GLU A 59 15.55 13.52 -8.64
C GLU A 59 15.16 14.81 -9.37
N ASN A 60 15.12 15.96 -8.68
CA ASN A 60 14.70 17.26 -9.23
C ASN A 60 13.40 17.15 -10.05
N LYS A 61 12.50 16.23 -9.67
CA LYS A 61 11.25 16.04 -10.41
C LYS A 61 10.33 17.22 -10.12
N ALA A 62 9.65 17.69 -11.17
CA ALA A 62 8.57 18.66 -11.05
C ALA A 62 7.52 18.24 -9.99
N PRO A 63 6.79 19.19 -9.37
CA PRO A 63 5.76 18.91 -8.37
C PRO A 63 4.75 17.87 -8.85
N ILE A 64 4.04 17.22 -7.92
CA ILE A 64 3.01 16.20 -8.24
C ILE A 64 2.06 16.79 -9.28
N LYS A 65 2.19 16.38 -10.54
CA LYS A 65 1.16 16.66 -11.54
C LYS A 65 0.01 15.71 -11.21
N LEU A 66 -0.91 16.20 -10.38
CA LEU A 66 -2.19 15.55 -10.08
C LEU A 66 -3.05 15.60 -11.36
N SER A 67 -2.73 14.72 -12.30
CA SER A 67 -3.61 14.47 -13.44
C SER A 67 -4.79 13.62 -12.96
N GLY A 68 -5.98 13.83 -13.53
CA GLY A 68 -7.15 12.99 -13.27
C GLY A 68 -6.86 11.49 -13.51
N LYS A 69 -5.94 11.19 -14.43
CA LYS A 69 -5.44 9.83 -14.68
C LYS A 69 -4.67 9.25 -13.49
N THR A 70 -3.87 10.06 -12.79
CA THR A 70 -3.13 9.63 -11.60
C THR A 70 -4.08 9.35 -10.43
N ILE A 71 -5.07 10.22 -10.22
CA ILE A 71 -6.07 10.04 -9.16
C ILE A 71 -6.93 8.81 -9.42
N GLY A 72 -7.39 8.63 -10.67
CA GLY A 72 -8.13 7.43 -11.07
C GLY A 72 -7.33 6.14 -10.86
N ALA A 73 -6.03 6.16 -11.18
CA ALA A 73 -5.16 5.01 -10.93
C ALA A 73 -5.05 4.69 -9.43
N ILE A 74 -4.84 5.71 -8.59
CA ILE A 74 -4.75 5.51 -7.14
C ILE A 74 -6.06 4.92 -6.59
N LEU A 75 -7.21 5.45 -7.00
CA LEU A 75 -8.53 4.95 -6.57
C LEU A 75 -8.76 3.48 -6.97
N ILE A 76 -8.46 3.13 -8.22
CA ILE A 76 -8.58 1.74 -8.71
C ILE A 76 -7.65 0.82 -7.90
N GLY A 77 -6.42 1.26 -7.62
CA GLY A 77 -5.47 0.50 -6.82
C GLY A 77 -5.95 0.26 -5.40
N ILE A 78 -6.50 1.28 -4.74
CA ILE A 78 -7.09 1.16 -3.40
C ILE A 78 -8.27 0.18 -3.43
N MET A 79 -9.17 0.32 -4.41
CA MET A 79 -10.35 -0.54 -4.54
C MET A 79 -9.97 -2.01 -4.77
N GLY A 80 -9.01 -2.27 -5.65
CA GLY A 80 -8.51 -3.62 -5.92
C GLY A 80 -7.82 -4.25 -4.71
N ALA A 81 -6.99 -3.50 -3.98
CA ALA A 81 -6.32 -3.97 -2.78
C ALA A 81 -7.31 -4.28 -1.64
N LEU A 82 -8.34 -3.43 -1.46
CA LEU A 82 -9.39 -3.67 -0.47
C LEU A 82 -10.24 -4.89 -0.83
N LEU A 83 -10.65 -5.05 -2.09
CA LEU A 83 -11.40 -6.23 -2.55
C LEU A 83 -10.61 -7.52 -2.31
N LEU A 84 -9.33 -7.52 -2.64
CA LEU A 84 -8.46 -8.66 -2.40
C LEU A 84 -8.31 -8.96 -0.89
N GLY A 85 -8.10 -7.93 -0.08
CA GLY A 85 -8.03 -8.05 1.38
C GLY A 85 -9.32 -8.61 1.99
N VAL A 86 -10.48 -8.08 1.58
CA VAL A 86 -11.80 -8.55 2.02
C VAL A 86 -12.05 -9.99 1.58
N GLY A 87 -11.65 -10.36 0.37
CA GLY A 87 -11.70 -11.74 -0.12
C GLY A 87 -10.94 -12.70 0.81
N MET A 88 -9.72 -12.34 1.22
CA MET A 88 -8.93 -13.13 2.19
C MET A 88 -9.57 -13.19 3.58
N CYS A 89 -10.15 -12.08 4.05
CA CYS A 89 -10.86 -12.08 5.33
C CYS A 89 -12.11 -12.97 5.31
N LEU A 90 -12.87 -12.98 4.20
CA LEU A 90 -14.07 -13.82 4.08
C LEU A 90 -13.73 -15.32 4.07
N THR A 91 -12.61 -15.71 3.46
CA THR A 91 -12.20 -17.12 3.43
C THR A 91 -11.65 -17.58 4.78
N MET A 92 -10.80 -16.79 5.43
CA MET A 92 -10.11 -17.21 6.66
C MET A 92 -10.89 -16.93 7.95
N VAL A 93 -11.66 -15.84 8.01
CA VAL A 93 -12.35 -15.43 9.25
C VAL A 93 -13.82 -15.87 9.23
N TRP A 94 -14.51 -15.73 8.09
CA TRP A 94 -15.97 -15.95 8.01
C TRP A 94 -16.37 -17.29 7.37
N SER A 95 -15.40 -18.14 7.03
CA SER A 95 -15.62 -19.48 6.43
C SER A 95 -16.47 -19.51 5.14
N HIS A 96 -16.71 -18.36 4.51
CA HIS A 96 -17.45 -18.23 3.24
C HIS A 96 -16.49 -18.39 2.07
N MET A 97 -15.93 -19.60 1.92
CA MET A 97 -14.83 -19.88 0.99
C MET A 97 -15.15 -19.53 -0.46
N ILE A 98 -16.35 -19.88 -0.94
CA ILE A 98 -16.75 -19.65 -2.35
C ILE A 98 -16.83 -18.14 -2.65
N ILE A 99 -17.53 -17.40 -1.79
CA ILE A 99 -17.74 -15.95 -1.97
C ILE A 99 -16.41 -15.20 -1.82
N GLY A 100 -15.57 -15.59 -0.85
CA GLY A 100 -14.25 -15.00 -0.65
C GLY A 100 -13.32 -15.19 -1.85
N ILE A 101 -13.31 -16.38 -2.48
CA ILE A 101 -12.52 -16.65 -3.69
C ILE A 101 -13.02 -15.79 -4.86
N VAL A 102 -14.34 -15.70 -5.07
CA VAL A 102 -14.90 -14.88 -6.16
C VAL A 102 -14.51 -13.41 -6.00
N ILE A 103 -14.67 -12.85 -4.80
CA ILE A 103 -14.30 -11.46 -4.50
C ILE A 103 -12.78 -11.26 -4.65
N GLY A 104 -11.97 -12.23 -4.20
CA GLY A 104 -10.52 -12.21 -4.36
C GLY A 104 -10.09 -12.18 -5.83
N ILE A 105 -10.70 -13.02 -6.67
CA ILE A 105 -10.45 -13.03 -8.12
C ILE A 105 -10.82 -11.68 -8.74
N VAL A 106 -11.98 -11.12 -8.39
CA VAL A 106 -12.38 -9.78 -8.84
C VAL A 106 -11.35 -8.73 -8.42
N GLY A 107 -10.86 -8.78 -7.17
CA GLY A 107 -9.79 -7.90 -6.69
C GLY A 107 -8.50 -7.99 -7.51
N ILE A 108 -8.07 -9.21 -7.87
CA ILE A 108 -6.90 -9.43 -8.73
C ILE A 108 -7.14 -8.83 -10.12
N VAL A 109 -8.31 -9.06 -10.72
CA VAL A 109 -8.64 -8.50 -12.04
C VAL A 109 -8.60 -6.97 -12.02
N VAL A 110 -9.16 -6.33 -10.99
CA VAL A 110 -9.13 -4.87 -10.81
C VAL A 110 -7.69 -4.36 -10.68
N LEU A 111 -6.83 -5.06 -9.93
CA LEU A 111 -5.41 -4.73 -9.82
C LEU A 111 -4.66 -4.90 -11.15
N LEU A 112 -5.00 -5.92 -11.95
CA LEU A 112 -4.41 -6.11 -13.29
C LEU A 112 -4.84 -5.01 -14.26
N CYS A 113 -6.09 -4.53 -14.18
CA CYS A 113 -6.59 -3.39 -14.95
C CYS A 113 -5.84 -2.08 -14.64
N LEU A 114 -5.12 -2.00 -13.52
CA LEU A 114 -4.25 -0.87 -13.21
C LEU A 114 -3.09 -0.73 -14.21
N ILE A 115 -2.55 -1.85 -14.70
CA ILE A 115 -1.41 -1.89 -15.63
C ILE A 115 -1.72 -1.14 -16.93
N PRO A 116 -2.78 -1.49 -17.69
CA PRO A 116 -3.13 -0.77 -18.92
C PRO A 116 -3.57 0.66 -18.64
N PHE A 117 -4.17 0.94 -17.48
CA PHE A 117 -4.59 2.28 -17.12
C PHE A 117 -3.40 3.21 -16.86
N VAL A 118 -2.34 2.73 -16.19
CA VAL A 118 -1.16 3.54 -15.85
C VAL A 118 -0.18 3.62 -17.02
N LYS A 119 0.15 2.50 -17.67
CA LYS A 119 1.15 2.46 -18.75
C LYS A 119 0.58 2.76 -20.15
N GLY A 120 -0.74 2.67 -20.31
CA GLY A 120 -1.35 2.59 -21.65
C GLY A 120 -1.20 1.17 -22.21
N LEU A 121 -2.23 0.66 -22.87
CA LEU A 121 -2.12 -0.56 -23.67
C LEU A 121 -1.38 -0.16 -24.95
N GLN A 122 -0.07 -0.44 -25.02
CA GLN A 122 0.75 -0.24 -26.21
C GLN A 122 1.38 -1.57 -26.61
#